data_AF-A0AA35P1B9-F1
#
_entry.id   AF-A0AA35P1B9-F1
#
_cell.length_a   1.000
_cell.length_b   1.000
_cell.length_c   1.000
_cell.angle_alpha   90.00
_cell.angle_beta   90.00
_cell.angle_gamma   90.00
#
_symmetry.space_group_name_H-M   'P 1'
#
loop_
_entity.id
_entity.type
_entity.pdbx_description
1 polymer ?
#
loop_
_entity_poly.entity_id
_entity_poly.type
_entity_poly.pdbx_seq_one_letter_code
_entity_poly.pdbx_strand_id
1 'polypeptide(L)'
;MLPSTFEKEGCLEFLAEGLFSFRIFLEYLQETLFPKKPELTQYLWPATEFLANNLKSQLKNPESMQPIPDAIDDDLVHKIAMYTGWTPAILRHTILRRYLKFMDTAASAIRSINTS
;
A
#
# COMPACT_ATOMS: atom_id res chain seq x y z
N MET A 1 -13.56 -19.42 -17.85
CA MET A 1 -14.70 -19.16 -16.95
C MET A 1 -14.13 -18.68 -15.64
N LEU A 2 -14.33 -17.40 -15.28
CA LEU A 2 -14.09 -16.99 -13.90
C LEU A 2 -15.03 -17.81 -12.98
N PRO A 3 -14.62 -18.16 -11.76
CA PRO A 3 -15.53 -18.75 -10.80
C PRO A 3 -16.74 -17.84 -10.64
N SER A 4 -17.93 -18.41 -10.51
CA SER A 4 -19.22 -17.73 -10.33
C SER A 4 -19.33 -16.86 -9.06
N THR A 5 -18.20 -16.51 -8.43
CA THR A 5 -18.07 -15.78 -7.17
C THR A 5 -17.02 -14.67 -7.24
N PHE A 6 -16.56 -14.25 -8.42
CA PHE A 6 -15.68 -13.08 -8.52
C PHE A 6 -16.47 -11.80 -8.25
N GLU A 7 -16.44 -11.32 -7.01
CA GLU A 7 -17.05 -10.07 -6.61
C GLU A 7 -16.11 -8.90 -6.92
N LYS A 8 -16.24 -8.36 -8.14
CA LYS A 8 -15.44 -7.22 -8.62
C LYS A 8 -15.42 -6.05 -7.62
N GLU A 9 -16.57 -5.75 -7.02
CA GLU A 9 -16.71 -4.64 -6.07
C GLU A 9 -15.84 -4.87 -4.83
N GLY A 10 -16.04 -5.98 -4.12
CA GLY A 10 -15.23 -6.32 -2.94
C GLY A 10 -13.73 -6.48 -3.25
N CYS A 11 -13.39 -6.93 -4.47
CA CYS A 11 -11.99 -6.96 -4.91
C CYS A 11 -11.40 -5.55 -5.07
N LEU A 12 -12.11 -4.61 -5.70
CA LEU A 12 -11.64 -3.23 -5.85
C LEU A 12 -11.49 -2.54 -4.50
N GLU A 13 -12.46 -2.74 -3.60
CA GLU A 13 -12.45 -2.20 -2.25
C GLU A 13 -11.24 -2.71 -1.47
N PHE A 14 -11.04 -4.04 -1.43
CA PHE A 14 -9.89 -4.64 -0.76
C PHE A 14 -8.54 -4.16 -1.29
N LEU A 15 -8.43 -3.96 -2.62
CA LEU A 15 -7.20 -3.46 -3.23
C LEU A 15 -6.94 -2.00 -2.87
N ALA A 16 -7.96 -1.14 -2.96
CA ALA A 16 -7.84 0.26 -2.56
C ALA A 16 -7.48 0.36 -1.07
N GLU A 17 -8.15 -0.41 -0.21
CA GLU A 17 -7.89 -0.46 1.23
C GLU A 17 -6.44 -0.88 1.54
N GLY A 18 -6.00 -1.97 0.91
CA GLY A 18 -4.64 -2.45 1.06
C GLY A 18 -3.60 -1.40 0.67
N LEU A 19 -3.80 -0.67 -0.43
CA LEU A 19 -2.87 0.38 -0.87
C LEU A 19 -2.79 1.55 0.11
N PHE A 20 -3.94 2.03 0.60
CA PHE A 20 -3.94 3.10 1.61
C PHE A 20 -3.27 2.65 2.92
N SER A 21 -3.43 1.38 3.32
CA SER A 21 -2.78 0.84 4.52
C SER A 21 -1.24 0.84 4.47
N PHE A 22 -0.65 1.00 3.27
CA PHE A 22 0.79 1.10 3.10
C PHE A 22 1.38 2.49 3.39
N ARG A 23 0.55 3.55 3.54
CA ARG A 23 0.98 4.95 3.65
C ARG A 23 2.19 5.16 4.56
N ILE A 24 2.03 4.87 5.85
CA ILE A 24 3.04 5.12 6.89
C ILE A 24 4.34 4.36 6.58
N PHE A 25 4.22 3.15 6.03
CA PHE A 25 5.38 2.35 5.68
C PHE A 25 6.13 2.90 4.46
N LEU A 26 5.42 3.45 3.47
CA LEU A 26 6.02 4.05 2.29
C LEU A 26 6.63 5.43 2.61
N GLU A 27 5.98 6.23 3.45
CA GLU A 27 6.53 7.46 4.01
C GLU A 27 7.82 7.16 4.82
N TYR A 28 7.82 6.11 5.65
CA TYR A 28 9.03 5.63 6.32
C TYR A 28 10.15 5.24 5.33
N LEU A 29 9.82 4.54 4.24
CA LEU A 29 10.82 4.20 3.20
C LEU A 29 11.33 5.44 2.47
N GLN A 30 10.50 6.47 2.27
CA GLN A 30 10.89 7.74 1.67
C GLN A 30 12.04 8.38 2.44
N GLU A 31 11.93 8.40 3.76
CA GLU A 31 12.93 9.00 4.65
C GLU A 31 14.16 8.12 4.86
N THR A 32 13.99 6.80 4.84
CA THR A 32 15.01 5.89 5.36
C THR A 32 15.75 5.05 4.31
N LEU A 33 15.20 4.83 3.10
CA LEU A 33 15.80 3.91 2.13
C LEU A 33 17.06 4.49 1.48
N PHE A 34 17.01 5.74 1.03
CA PHE A 34 18.15 6.47 0.47
C PHE A 34 18.31 7.86 1.11
N PRO A 35 18.76 7.96 2.38
CA PRO A 35 18.81 9.24 3.11
C PRO A 35 19.67 10.31 2.43
N LYS A 36 20.65 9.88 1.61
CA LYS A 36 21.53 10.78 0.84
C LYS A 36 21.01 11.12 -0.57
N LYS A 37 19.91 10.48 -0.99
CA LYS A 37 19.29 10.60 -2.33
C LYS A 37 17.76 10.46 -2.23
N PRO A 38 17.08 11.34 -1.48
CA PRO A 38 15.63 11.26 -1.23
C PRO A 38 14.78 11.31 -2.52
N GLU A 39 15.32 11.89 -3.60
CA GLU A 39 14.68 11.93 -4.90
C GLU A 39 14.40 10.54 -5.50
N LEU A 40 15.14 9.51 -5.07
CA LEU A 40 14.96 8.12 -5.52
C LEU A 40 13.74 7.44 -4.89
N THR A 41 13.17 8.00 -3.82
CA THR A 41 12.07 7.39 -3.07
C THR A 41 10.85 8.30 -2.94
N GLN A 42 10.97 9.60 -3.17
CA GLN A 42 9.89 10.60 -2.98
C GLN A 42 8.56 10.26 -3.67
N TYR A 43 8.58 9.40 -4.69
CA TYR A 43 7.39 9.00 -5.43
C TYR A 43 6.58 7.87 -4.75
N LEU A 44 7.14 7.16 -3.76
CA LEU A 44 6.58 5.91 -3.25
C LEU A 44 5.13 6.06 -2.75
N TRP A 45 4.89 6.93 -1.75
CA TRP A 45 3.53 7.18 -1.29
C TRP A 45 2.66 7.89 -2.35
N PRO A 46 3.07 9.02 -2.96
CA PRO A 46 2.22 9.72 -3.91
C PRO A 46 1.75 8.86 -5.09
N ALA A 47 2.62 8.00 -5.64
CA ALA A 47 2.23 7.09 -6.71
C ALA A 47 1.27 5.99 -6.24
N THR A 48 1.45 5.50 -5.02
CA THR A 48 0.56 4.50 -4.41
C THR A 48 -0.80 5.08 -4.06
N GLU A 49 -0.83 6.30 -3.52
CA GLU A 49 -2.05 7.06 -3.24
C GLU A 49 -2.85 7.32 -4.52
N PHE A 50 -2.18 7.76 -5.58
CA PHE A 50 -2.82 7.94 -6.88
C PHE A 50 -3.46 6.65 -7.39
N LEU A 51 -2.76 5.51 -7.25
CA LEU A 51 -3.31 4.21 -7.61
C LEU A 51 -4.51 3.82 -6.74
N ALA A 52 -4.42 4.02 -5.42
CA ALA A 52 -5.49 3.72 -4.49
C ALA A 52 -6.76 4.51 -4.82
N ASN A 53 -6.60 5.81 -5.10
CA ASN A 53 -7.69 6.69 -5.52
C ASN A 53 -8.30 6.26 -6.86
N ASN A 54 -7.49 5.79 -7.81
CA ASN A 54 -7.99 5.27 -9.09
C ASN A 54 -8.75 3.95 -8.95
N LEU A 55 -8.43 3.11 -7.97
CA LEU A 55 -9.21 1.91 -7.68
C LEU A 55 -10.50 2.27 -6.94
N LYS A 56 -10.41 3.17 -5.96
CA LYS A 56 -11.56 3.70 -5.21
C LYS A 56 -12.58 4.35 -6.15
N SER A 57 -12.15 5.11 -7.15
CA SER A 57 -13.05 5.78 -8.10
C SER A 57 -13.80 4.83 -9.04
N GLN A 58 -13.38 3.56 -9.10
CA GLN A 58 -14.07 2.51 -9.86
C GLN A 58 -15.16 1.78 -9.06
N LEU A 59 -15.25 2.02 -7.75
CA LEU A 59 -16.33 1.51 -6.91
C LEU A 59 -17.66 2.13 -7.32
N LYS A 60 -18.75 1.39 -7.15
CA LYS A 60 -20.12 1.90 -7.35
C LYS A 60 -20.46 3.00 -6.35
N ASN A 61 -19.93 2.90 -5.12
CA ASN A 61 -20.09 3.92 -4.09
C ASN A 61 -18.76 4.20 -3.37
N PRO A 62 -17.89 5.05 -3.96
CA PRO A 62 -16.58 5.37 -3.40
C PRO A 62 -16.62 5.95 -1.98
N GLU A 63 -17.70 6.65 -1.63
CA GLU A 63 -17.88 7.30 -0.32
C GLU A 63 -18.26 6.33 0.81
N SER A 64 -18.68 5.10 0.47
CA SER A 64 -19.00 4.08 1.47
C SER A 64 -17.77 3.36 2.05
N MET A 65 -16.63 3.49 1.37
CA MET A 65 -15.36 2.95 1.82
C MET A 65 -15.01 3.57 3.17
N GLN A 66 -14.78 2.72 4.17
CA GLN A 66 -14.45 3.21 5.50
C GLN A 66 -13.17 4.04 5.44
N PRO A 67 -13.07 5.14 6.23
CA PRO A 67 -11.81 5.80 6.44
C PRO A 67 -10.81 4.76 6.90
N ILE A 68 -9.70 4.64 6.16
CA ILE A 68 -8.57 3.84 6.59
C ILE A 68 -8.14 4.51 7.88
N PRO A 69 -8.19 3.83 9.03
CA PRO A 69 -7.70 4.44 10.24
C PRO A 69 -6.26 4.88 9.95
N ASP A 70 -5.92 6.12 10.28
CA ASP A 70 -4.53 6.52 10.54
C ASP A 70 -4.05 5.77 11.81
N ALA A 71 -4.34 4.47 11.93
CA ALA A 71 -4.07 3.64 13.08
C ALA A 71 -2.77 2.92 12.83
N ILE A 72 -1.71 3.71 12.76
CA ILE A 72 -0.53 3.38 13.49
C ILE A 72 -0.02 4.67 14.14
N ASP A 73 -0.30 4.76 15.44
CA ASP A 73 0.23 5.70 16.43
C ASP A 73 1.59 6.31 16.00
N ASP A 74 1.78 7.62 16.13
CA ASP A 74 3.10 8.27 16.00
C ASP A 74 4.17 7.52 16.83
N ASP A 75 3.73 6.84 17.87
CA ASP A 75 4.47 5.90 18.70
C ASP A 75 5.04 4.68 17.93
N LEU A 76 4.43 4.13 16.88
CA LEU A 76 5.08 3.05 16.11
C LEU A 76 6.20 3.60 15.22
N VAL A 77 6.03 4.77 14.61
CA VAL A 77 7.11 5.42 13.84
C VAL A 77 8.30 5.70 14.77
N HIS A 78 8.01 6.20 15.98
CA HIS A 78 9.03 6.40 17.03
C HIS A 78 9.63 5.08 17.55
N LYS A 79 8.82 4.05 17.81
CA LYS A 79 9.28 2.72 18.22
C LYS A 79 10.16 2.07 17.14
N ILE A 80 9.79 2.22 15.88
CA ILE A 80 10.58 1.78 14.73
C ILE A 80 11.94 2.50 14.71
N ALA A 81 11.96 3.81 14.98
CA ALA A 81 13.18 4.61 15.01
C ALA A 81 14.12 4.26 16.19
N MET A 82 13.59 3.77 17.32
CA MET A 82 14.40 3.45 18.51
C MET A 82 15.22 2.16 18.42
N TYR A 83 14.96 1.25 17.46
CA TYR A 83 15.74 0.02 17.34
C TYR A 83 17.03 0.25 16.53
N THR A 84 18.17 0.36 17.21
CA THR A 84 19.49 0.60 16.60
C THR A 84 20.16 -0.68 16.09
N GLY A 85 20.74 -0.61 14.88
CA GLY A 85 21.66 -1.62 14.32
C GLY A 85 21.13 -2.42 13.14
N TRP A 86 20.40 -3.51 13.40
CA TRP A 86 19.96 -4.46 12.37
C TRP A 86 18.47 -4.32 11.98
N THR A 87 17.66 -3.82 12.90
CA THR A 87 16.21 -3.70 12.75
C THR A 87 15.79 -2.75 11.62
N PRO A 88 16.42 -1.58 11.37
CA PRO A 88 15.98 -0.68 10.31
C PRO A 88 16.22 -1.25 8.91
N ALA A 89 17.31 -1.98 8.70
CA ALA A 89 17.55 -2.66 7.43
C ALA A 89 16.53 -3.78 7.20
N ILE A 90 16.33 -4.65 8.19
CA ILE A 90 15.34 -5.73 8.13
C ILE A 90 13.93 -5.17 7.91
N LEU A 91 13.57 -4.10 8.61
CA LEU A 91 12.28 -3.44 8.47
C LEU A 91 12.07 -2.88 7.07
N ARG A 92 13.04 -2.10 6.55
CA ARG A 92 12.97 -1.57 5.17
C ARG A 92 12.77 -2.70 4.15
N HIS A 93 13.56 -3.77 4.25
CA HIS A 93 13.42 -4.93 3.36
C HIS A 93 12.09 -5.66 3.54
N THR A 94 11.57 -5.76 4.77
CA THR A 94 10.28 -6.41 5.05
C THR A 94 9.13 -5.61 4.47
N ILE A 95 9.13 -4.29 4.66
CA ILE A 95 8.15 -3.37 4.06
C ILE A 95 8.19 -3.50 2.54
N LEU A 96 9.38 -3.36 1.92
CA LEU A 96 9.54 -3.48 0.47
C LEU A 96 9.01 -4.82 -0.06
N ARG A 97 9.38 -5.93 0.59
CA ARG A 97 8.92 -7.27 0.19
C ARG A 97 7.41 -7.40 0.30
N ARG A 98 6.80 -6.91 1.39
CA ARG A 98 5.35 -6.99 1.60
C ARG A 98 4.61 -6.13 0.58
N TYR A 99 5.10 -4.93 0.31
CA TYR A 99 4.56 -4.03 -0.69
C TYR A 99 4.64 -4.63 -2.11
N LEU A 100 5.81 -5.11 -2.53
CA LEU A 100 5.97 -5.75 -3.85
C LEU A 100 5.05 -6.96 -4.03
N LYS A 101 4.97 -7.84 -3.02
CA LYS A 101 4.05 -8.99 -3.06
C LYS A 101 2.59 -8.56 -3.19
N PHE A 102 2.20 -7.48 -2.51
CA PHE A 102 0.86 -6.91 -2.63
C PHE A 102 0.63 -6.37 -4.04
N MET A 103 1.59 -5.63 -4.62
CA MET A 103 1.51 -5.09 -5.97
C MET A 103 1.39 -6.19 -7.04
N ASP A 104 2.13 -7.30 -6.91
CA ASP A 104 1.99 -8.45 -7.80
C ASP A 104 0.58 -9.05 -7.74
N THR A 105 0.04 -9.16 -6.52
CA THR A 105 -1.32 -9.66 -6.27
C THR A 105 -2.36 -8.71 -6.87
N ALA A 106 -2.20 -7.40 -6.66
CA ALA A 106 -3.07 -6.35 -7.20
C ALA A 106 -3.06 -6.35 -8.73
N ALA A 107 -1.88 -6.43 -9.36
CA ALA A 107 -1.75 -6.51 -10.81
C ALA A 107 -2.44 -7.76 -11.37
N SER A 108 -2.33 -8.90 -10.69
CA SER A 108 -3.05 -10.12 -11.07
C SER A 108 -4.56 -9.94 -10.98
N ALA A 109 -5.06 -9.38 -9.87
CA ALA A 109 -6.49 -9.16 -9.66
C ALA A 109 -7.07 -8.17 -10.68
N ILE A 110 -6.40 -7.06 -10.96
CA ILE A 110 -6.82 -6.08 -11.98
C ILE A 110 -6.90 -6.71 -13.36
N ARG A 111 -5.93 -7.56 -13.74
CA ARG A 111 -6.00 -8.31 -15.00
C ARG A 111 -7.25 -9.19 -15.05
N SER A 112 -7.55 -9.92 -13.96
CA SER A 112 -8.77 -10.72 -13.88
C SER A 112 -10.03 -9.87 -14.04
N ILE A 113 -10.12 -8.72 -13.37
CA ILE A 113 -11.23 -7.76 -13.49
C ILE A 113 -11.43 -7.32 -14.95
N ASN A 114 -10.36 -7.00 -15.66
CA ASN A 114 -10.42 -6.48 -17.03
C ASN A 114 -10.72 -7.55 -18.09
N THR A 115 -10.46 -8.82 -17.77
CA THR A 115 -10.76 -9.97 -18.65
C THR A 115 -12.13 -10.61 -18.39
N SER A 116 -12.87 -10.10 -17.38
CA SER A 116 -14.22 -10.55 -16.99
C SER A 116 -15.29 -9.76 -17.73
#